data_AF-A0A3N4YTY9-F1
#
_entry.id   AF-A0A3N4YTY9-F1
#
_cell.length_a   1.000
_cell.length_b   1.000
_cell.length_c   1.000
_cell.angle_alpha   90.00
_cell.angle_beta   90.00
_cell.angle_gamma   90.00
#
_symmetry.space_group_name_H-M   'P 1'
#
loop_
_entity.id
_entity.type
_entity.pdbx_description
1 polymer ?
#
loop_
_entity_poly.entity_id
_entity_poly.type
_entity_poly.pdbx_seq_one_letter_code
_entity_poly.pdbx_strand_id
1 'polypeptide(L)'
;MPDQSGARRRSVLGQRGVVAVMVVCLLAVAAVVAILLVVSAGPTTGGERAPRGASVSSSAVEEPDCAENAPITQTLSSGSSWTMCWRVDHNTGLVLEDVTFAPAGHRQLRVLASLTIGQLEVPYDTGLRNTEDITSQGFGGRSMLTLTEASCGGERVTADVPTFGDGSVSGVDTREVLCRETVDGGIAYHAADEASGSEPLVERRTDLRLSTVSKVGWYEYVTQYTFGADGSITPELGATGDLSPADYTDDAHGWAVGEGDHDHAASHSHNVVWKAHWALGGRGGQRVEQYDAADTDEMGPKSRVVAGSLTTIGREDTRTMQNRRWWRVVKPGRLNDDGHPVSYEIDLGASSSFTFTRDDGHEHGGYDIAFTEATDCELFATANRDGHCGRGVPDYVSDRQELDDVVAWVAVGFHHVPRDEDQSPMESHWQGFTMIPRDVTATRPDVPPSRDAVNGSPSPAG
;
A
#
# COMPACT_ATOMS: atom_id res chain seq x y z
N MET A 1 58.04 -4.58 -34.94
CA MET A 1 57.48 -3.23 -35.24
C MET A 1 56.27 -3.02 -34.36
N PRO A 2 56.49 -2.45 -33.19
CA PRO A 2 55.78 -1.23 -32.78
C PRO A 2 56.79 -0.17 -32.38
N ASP A 3 56.51 1.11 -32.62
CA ASP A 3 57.42 2.20 -32.23
C ASP A 3 56.77 3.07 -31.16
N GLN A 4 57.38 3.05 -29.97
CA GLN A 4 57.15 3.98 -28.87
C GLN A 4 58.23 5.06 -28.93
N SER A 5 57.82 6.33 -28.94
CA SER A 5 58.64 7.45 -28.48
C SER A 5 57.69 8.62 -28.18
N GLY A 6 57.92 9.54 -27.24
CA GLY A 6 59.04 9.77 -26.36
C GLY A 6 58.72 11.04 -25.56
N ALA A 7 59.11 11.04 -24.30
CA ALA A 7 58.91 12.11 -23.33
C ALA A 7 59.73 13.39 -23.64
N ARG A 8 59.38 14.53 -23.01
CA ARG A 8 60.19 15.25 -21.97
C ARG A 8 60.11 16.80 -21.99
N ARG A 9 60.25 17.32 -20.76
CA ARG A 9 60.84 18.61 -20.28
C ARG A 9 59.91 19.83 -20.31
N ARG A 10 59.57 20.47 -19.18
CA ARG A 10 60.32 21.12 -18.06
C ARG A 10 60.36 22.65 -18.24
N SER A 11 59.59 23.31 -17.37
CA SER A 11 59.91 24.49 -16.55
C SER A 11 60.51 25.75 -17.18
N VAL A 12 59.82 26.88 -17.00
CA VAL A 12 60.47 28.19 -16.74
C VAL A 12 59.74 28.92 -15.62
N LEU A 13 60.55 29.50 -14.74
CA LEU A 13 60.29 30.22 -13.50
C LEU A 13 60.06 31.73 -13.76
N GLY A 14 59.38 32.40 -12.83
CA GLY A 14 59.35 33.87 -12.66
C GLY A 14 57.92 34.35 -12.37
N GLN A 15 57.59 35.13 -11.34
CA GLN A 15 58.32 36.28 -10.81
C GLN A 15 57.74 36.71 -9.43
N ARG A 16 58.63 36.77 -8.43
CA ARG A 16 58.79 37.74 -7.32
C ARG A 16 57.60 38.56 -6.77
N GLY A 17 57.43 38.43 -5.44
CA GLY A 17 57.38 39.53 -4.45
C GLY A 17 56.14 39.55 -3.55
N VAL A 18 56.12 39.97 -2.27
CA VAL A 18 57.10 40.49 -1.28
C VAL A 18 56.33 40.53 0.09
N VAL A 19 56.93 40.05 1.19
CA VAL A 19 56.88 40.52 2.63
C VAL A 19 55.51 40.50 3.38
N ALA A 20 55.23 39.67 4.42
CA ALA A 20 55.66 39.63 5.85
C ALA A 20 55.20 40.85 6.71
N VAL A 21 54.84 40.85 8.00
CA VAL A 21 54.60 39.91 9.13
C VAL A 21 54.05 40.78 10.31
N MET A 22 53.17 40.22 11.17
CA MET A 22 52.81 40.56 12.57
C MET A 22 52.36 41.97 13.02
N VAL A 23 51.44 42.01 14.01
CA VAL A 23 51.65 42.58 15.37
C VAL A 23 50.48 42.18 16.31
N VAL A 24 50.85 41.84 17.55
CA VAL A 24 50.05 41.54 18.76
C VAL A 24 50.08 42.75 19.70
N CYS A 25 49.05 42.98 20.53
CA CYS A 25 49.06 43.68 21.85
C CYS A 25 47.60 43.98 22.31
N LEU A 26 47.20 44.19 23.57
CA LEU A 26 47.57 43.75 24.93
C LEU A 26 46.50 44.38 25.89
N LEU A 27 46.35 43.78 27.07
CA LEU A 27 45.44 44.07 28.20
C LEU A 27 45.50 45.49 28.84
N ALA A 28 44.48 45.79 29.70
CA ALA A 28 44.52 46.47 31.04
C ALA A 28 43.50 47.65 31.18
N VAL A 29 42.87 48.06 32.31
CA VAL A 29 42.79 47.71 33.75
C VAL A 29 41.76 48.67 34.44
N ALA A 30 40.96 48.17 35.41
CA ALA A 30 40.36 48.78 36.66
C ALA A 30 39.54 50.11 36.62
N ALA A 31 38.71 50.54 37.60
CA ALA A 31 38.46 50.19 39.01
C ALA A 31 37.22 50.94 39.61
N VAL A 32 36.69 50.45 40.76
CA VAL A 32 36.11 51.16 41.95
C VAL A 32 34.58 51.42 42.10
N VAL A 33 33.99 50.61 43.00
CA VAL A 33 33.14 50.86 44.21
C VAL A 33 32.03 51.93 44.23
N ALA A 34 30.79 51.49 44.53
CA ALA A 34 29.93 52.09 45.57
C ALA A 34 28.81 51.12 46.01
N ILE A 35 28.80 50.79 47.31
CA ILE A 35 27.74 50.08 48.03
C ILE A 35 26.69 51.12 48.46
N LEU A 36 25.41 50.88 48.18
CA LEU A 36 24.28 51.50 48.89
C LEU A 36 23.11 50.51 48.96
N LEU A 37 22.87 50.04 50.18
CA LEU A 37 21.70 49.27 50.61
C LEU A 37 20.50 50.21 50.74
N VAL A 38 19.41 49.95 50.01
CA VAL A 38 18.06 50.36 50.41
C VAL A 38 17.12 49.19 50.16
N VAL A 39 16.54 48.68 51.24
CA VAL A 39 15.46 47.70 51.26
C VAL A 39 14.14 48.46 51.29
N SER A 40 13.21 48.19 50.36
CA SER A 40 11.77 48.02 50.65
C SER A 40 10.96 47.60 49.41
N ALA A 41 10.39 46.40 49.54
CA ALA A 41 9.20 45.79 48.94
C ALA A 41 8.41 46.48 47.80
N GLY A 42 8.18 45.71 46.73
CA GLY A 42 7.13 45.89 45.71
C GLY A 42 7.05 44.67 44.78
N PRO A 43 5.88 44.27 44.25
CA PRO A 43 5.54 42.86 44.02
C PRO A 43 5.99 42.27 42.66
N THR A 44 6.09 40.95 42.65
CA THR A 44 6.36 40.07 41.52
C THR A 44 5.20 40.00 40.52
N THR A 45 5.43 40.41 39.28
CA THR A 45 4.72 39.95 38.06
C THR A 45 5.76 40.05 36.94
N GLY A 46 6.23 38.96 36.34
CA GLY A 46 5.52 38.17 35.34
C GLY A 46 6.43 38.09 34.11
N GLY A 47 7.47 37.26 34.17
CA GLY A 47 8.32 36.98 33.02
C GLY A 47 7.53 36.16 32.00
N GLU A 48 7.31 36.73 30.82
CA GLU A 48 6.62 36.10 29.70
C GLU A 48 7.47 34.92 29.21
N ARG A 49 7.06 33.73 29.63
CA ARG A 49 7.61 32.46 29.17
C ARG A 49 7.12 32.26 27.74
N ALA A 50 8.05 32.19 26.79
CA ALA A 50 7.77 31.69 25.45
C ALA A 50 6.91 30.41 25.53
N PRO A 51 5.91 30.23 24.64
CA PRO A 51 5.06 29.06 24.70
C PRO A 51 5.97 27.85 24.47
N ARG A 52 6.11 27.03 25.51
CA ARG A 52 6.62 25.68 25.37
C ARG A 52 5.69 25.00 24.38
N GLY A 53 6.26 24.51 23.28
CA GLY A 53 5.55 23.64 22.35
C GLY A 53 4.77 22.62 23.16
N ALA A 54 3.48 22.49 22.85
CA ALA A 54 2.66 21.45 23.43
C ALA A 54 3.41 20.13 23.22
N SER A 55 3.87 19.52 24.31
CA SER A 55 4.25 18.12 24.28
C SER A 55 3.00 17.39 23.81
N VAL A 56 3.01 16.89 22.58
CA VAL A 56 2.01 15.96 22.11
C VAL A 56 2.12 14.77 23.04
N SER A 57 1.23 14.73 24.03
CA SER A 57 1.03 13.56 24.85
C SER A 57 0.69 12.47 23.87
N SER A 58 1.46 11.38 23.88
CA SER A 58 1.16 10.13 23.19
C SER A 58 -0.30 9.79 23.45
N SER A 59 -1.20 10.20 22.55
CA SER A 59 -2.59 9.81 22.60
C SER A 59 -2.59 8.30 22.43
N ALA A 60 -3.10 7.59 23.42
CA ALA A 60 -3.33 6.15 23.28
C ALA A 60 -4.04 5.90 21.96
N VAL A 61 -3.58 4.91 21.21
CA VAL A 61 -4.19 4.50 19.95
C VAL A 61 -5.63 4.10 20.26
N GLU A 62 -6.60 4.75 19.62
CA GLU A 62 -8.00 4.45 19.86
C GLU A 62 -8.36 3.15 19.12
N GLU A 63 -8.84 2.16 19.86
CA GLU A 63 -9.30 0.89 19.30
C GLU A 63 -10.75 1.03 18.81
N PRO A 64 -11.07 0.51 17.61
CA PRO A 64 -12.45 0.49 17.14
C PRO A 64 -13.30 -0.48 17.95
N ASP A 65 -14.61 -0.21 18.02
CA ASP A 65 -15.59 -1.13 18.57
C ASP A 65 -15.98 -2.15 17.49
N CYS A 66 -15.51 -3.40 17.65
CA CYS A 66 -15.66 -4.44 16.64
C CYS A 66 -16.84 -5.36 16.96
N ALA A 67 -17.69 -5.59 15.95
CA ALA A 67 -18.93 -6.34 16.14
C ALA A 67 -18.72 -7.85 16.38
N GLU A 68 -17.74 -8.46 15.73
CA GLU A 68 -17.57 -9.91 15.70
C GLU A 68 -16.34 -10.39 16.47
N ASN A 69 -15.15 -9.95 16.05
CA ASN A 69 -13.88 -10.36 16.65
C ASN A 69 -13.18 -9.22 17.37
N ALA A 70 -12.29 -9.55 18.32
CA ALA A 70 -11.46 -8.56 18.99
C ALA A 70 -10.64 -7.74 17.97
N PRO A 71 -10.48 -6.42 18.19
CA PRO A 71 -9.70 -5.57 17.29
C PRO A 71 -8.25 -6.05 17.20
N ILE A 72 -7.66 -5.86 16.02
CA ILE A 72 -6.22 -6.04 15.81
C ILE A 72 -5.57 -4.68 16.00
N THR A 73 -4.66 -4.59 16.97
CA THR A 73 -3.83 -3.39 17.24
C THR A 73 -2.36 -3.76 17.17
N GLN A 74 -1.60 -3.15 16.26
CA GLN A 74 -0.17 -3.38 16.11
C GLN A 74 0.60 -2.07 16.03
N THR A 75 1.53 -1.86 16.96
CA THR A 75 2.57 -0.83 16.86
C THR A 75 3.80 -1.41 16.17
N LEU A 76 4.37 -0.67 15.23
CA LEU A 76 5.49 -1.06 14.39
C LEU A 76 6.78 -0.35 14.85
N SER A 77 7.94 -0.76 14.32
CA SER A 77 9.25 -0.27 14.76
C SER A 77 9.44 1.25 14.61
N SER A 78 8.73 1.89 13.68
CA SER A 78 8.73 3.35 13.52
C SER A 78 7.98 4.10 14.61
N GLY A 79 7.21 3.39 15.45
CA GLY A 79 6.26 3.98 16.40
C GLY A 79 4.88 4.25 15.79
N SER A 80 4.72 4.10 14.47
CA SER A 80 3.39 4.09 13.84
C SER A 80 2.60 2.85 14.26
N SER A 81 1.28 2.93 14.23
CA SER A 81 0.43 1.78 14.53
C SER A 81 -0.73 1.65 13.56
N TRP A 82 -1.24 0.43 13.48
CA TRP A 82 -2.46 0.07 12.76
C TRP A 82 -3.49 -0.51 13.72
N THR A 83 -4.75 -0.08 13.57
CA THR A 83 -5.90 -0.67 14.23
C THR A 83 -7.00 -1.01 13.23
N MET A 84 -7.67 -2.14 13.42
CA MET A 84 -8.78 -2.54 12.57
C MET A 84 -9.68 -3.57 13.26
N CYS A 85 -10.92 -3.62 12.79
CA CYS A 85 -11.80 -4.77 12.99
C CYS A 85 -11.59 -5.80 11.89
N TRP A 86 -11.96 -7.04 12.17
CA TRP A 86 -11.90 -8.11 11.19
C TRP A 86 -13.01 -9.12 11.42
N ARG A 87 -13.42 -9.78 10.33
CA ARG A 87 -14.39 -10.87 10.36
C ARG A 87 -14.14 -11.87 9.24
N VAL A 88 -14.82 -13.00 9.34
CA VAL A 88 -14.81 -14.05 8.31
C VAL A 88 -16.16 -14.06 7.62
N ASP A 89 -16.16 -13.57 6.38
CA ASP A 89 -17.30 -13.70 5.48
C ASP A 89 -17.30 -15.06 4.80
N HIS A 90 -18.46 -15.70 4.67
CA HIS A 90 -18.58 -17.01 4.02
C HIS A 90 -18.10 -16.99 2.56
N ASN A 91 -18.40 -15.93 1.82
CA ASN A 91 -18.03 -15.82 0.41
C ASN A 91 -16.64 -15.22 0.27
N THR A 92 -16.41 -14.02 0.82
CA THR A 92 -15.18 -13.27 0.55
C THR A 92 -13.99 -13.64 1.45
N GLY A 93 -14.22 -14.46 2.48
CA GLY A 93 -13.17 -14.86 3.42
C GLY A 93 -12.82 -13.72 4.38
N LEU A 94 -11.55 -13.32 4.42
CA LEU A 94 -11.10 -12.25 5.31
C LEU A 94 -11.66 -10.89 4.88
N VAL A 95 -12.40 -10.25 5.79
CA VAL A 95 -12.84 -8.86 5.67
C VAL A 95 -12.19 -8.05 6.77
N LEU A 96 -11.54 -6.94 6.39
CA LEU A 96 -11.03 -5.95 7.33
C LEU A 96 -11.94 -4.73 7.31
N GLU A 97 -12.23 -4.18 8.48
CA GLU A 97 -13.17 -3.06 8.67
C GLU A 97 -12.53 -2.00 9.58
N ASP A 98 -12.91 -0.74 9.38
CA ASP A 98 -12.42 0.41 10.17
C ASP A 98 -10.89 0.51 10.26
N VAL A 99 -10.21 0.15 9.17
CA VAL A 99 -8.75 0.16 9.05
C VAL A 99 -8.21 1.56 9.28
N THR A 100 -7.45 1.73 10.35
CA THR A 100 -6.98 3.00 10.87
C THR A 100 -5.46 3.00 11.02
N PHE A 101 -4.82 4.00 10.43
CA PHE A 101 -3.40 4.25 10.55
C PHE A 101 -3.16 5.38 11.56
N ALA A 102 -2.30 5.16 12.55
CA ALA A 102 -1.78 6.21 13.41
C ALA A 102 -0.28 6.41 13.10
N PRO A 103 0.07 7.44 12.31
CA PRO A 103 1.47 7.73 12.05
C PRO A 103 2.17 8.15 13.34
N ALA A 104 3.45 7.77 13.51
CA ALA A 104 4.23 8.08 14.71
C ALA A 104 4.19 9.57 15.07
N GLY A 105 3.66 9.92 16.25
CA GLY A 105 3.59 11.31 16.71
C GLY A 105 2.52 12.18 16.02
N HIS A 106 1.69 11.61 15.13
CA HIS A 106 0.63 12.30 14.42
C HIS A 106 -0.76 11.77 14.80
N ARG A 107 -1.81 12.47 14.33
CA ARG A 107 -3.20 12.06 14.56
C ARG A 107 -3.57 10.86 13.70
N GLN A 108 -4.32 9.92 14.28
CA GLN A 108 -4.84 8.77 13.53
C GLN A 108 -5.78 9.17 12.39
N LEU A 109 -5.79 8.34 11.35
CA LEU A 109 -6.55 8.44 10.12
C LEU A 109 -7.22 7.10 9.86
N ARG A 110 -8.56 7.04 9.94
CA ARG A 110 -9.30 5.91 9.36
C ARG A 110 -9.08 5.94 7.85
N VAL A 111 -8.38 4.96 7.29
CA VAL A 111 -8.00 4.91 5.88
C VAL A 111 -9.12 4.27 5.07
N LEU A 112 -9.56 3.08 5.48
CA LEU A 112 -10.61 2.29 4.81
C LEU A 112 -11.77 2.06 5.77
N ALA A 113 -12.99 2.11 5.25
CA ALA A 113 -14.17 1.59 5.92
C ALA A 113 -14.18 0.06 5.85
N SER A 114 -13.84 -0.52 4.69
CA SER A 114 -13.63 -1.95 4.54
C SER A 114 -12.65 -2.32 3.41
N LEU A 115 -12.05 -3.50 3.52
CA LEU A 115 -11.19 -4.12 2.50
C LEU A 115 -11.47 -5.62 2.43
N THR A 116 -11.78 -6.12 1.23
CA THR A 116 -12.01 -7.55 0.97
C THR A 116 -11.80 -7.91 -0.50
N ILE A 117 -11.79 -9.20 -0.83
CA ILE A 117 -11.85 -9.69 -2.21
C ILE A 117 -13.31 -9.66 -2.68
N GLY A 118 -13.57 -8.98 -3.78
CA GLY A 118 -14.89 -8.87 -4.39
C GLY A 118 -15.20 -9.96 -5.44
N GLN A 119 -14.20 -10.60 -6.03
CA GLN A 119 -14.35 -11.79 -6.89
C GLN A 119 -12.97 -12.41 -7.21
N LEU A 120 -12.95 -13.68 -7.62
CA LEU A 120 -11.85 -14.33 -8.32
C LEU A 120 -12.40 -15.13 -9.51
N GLU A 121 -12.02 -14.76 -10.73
CA GLU A 121 -12.37 -15.51 -11.94
C GLU A 121 -11.18 -16.33 -12.46
N VAL A 122 -11.42 -17.61 -12.78
CA VAL A 122 -10.37 -18.52 -13.31
C VAL A 122 -10.76 -19.11 -14.67
N PRO A 123 -10.67 -18.31 -15.76
CA PRO A 123 -10.91 -18.81 -17.10
C PRO A 123 -9.71 -19.60 -17.62
N TYR A 124 -9.99 -20.75 -18.24
CA TYR A 124 -9.01 -21.54 -18.98
C TYR A 124 -8.98 -21.12 -20.44
N ASP A 125 -7.79 -21.10 -21.03
CA ASP A 125 -7.55 -20.63 -22.40
C ASP A 125 -8.21 -21.53 -23.46
N THR A 126 -8.54 -22.77 -23.09
CA THR A 126 -9.34 -23.68 -23.91
C THR A 126 -10.78 -23.20 -24.13
N GLY A 127 -11.25 -22.26 -23.30
CA GLY A 127 -12.65 -21.78 -23.27
C GLY A 127 -13.65 -22.79 -22.72
N LEU A 128 -13.19 -23.96 -22.24
CA LEU A 128 -14.06 -25.03 -21.75
C LEU A 128 -14.45 -24.86 -20.28
N ARG A 129 -13.67 -24.08 -19.52
CA ARG A 129 -13.84 -23.90 -18.09
C ARG A 129 -13.62 -22.44 -17.68
N ASN A 130 -14.50 -21.93 -16.84
CA ASN A 130 -14.37 -20.68 -16.12
C ASN A 130 -15.03 -20.87 -14.74
N THR A 131 -14.44 -20.33 -13.69
CA THR A 131 -15.00 -20.36 -12.33
C THR A 131 -15.05 -18.96 -11.73
N GLU A 132 -16.05 -18.72 -10.88
CA GLU A 132 -16.24 -17.51 -10.09
C GLU A 132 -16.05 -17.91 -8.61
N ASP A 133 -14.80 -18.08 -8.16
CA ASP A 133 -14.48 -18.86 -6.97
C ASP A 133 -15.11 -18.28 -5.69
N ILE A 134 -15.24 -16.95 -5.60
CA ILE A 134 -15.82 -16.27 -4.41
C ILE A 134 -17.31 -16.51 -4.31
N THR A 135 -18.06 -16.38 -5.41
CA THR A 135 -19.52 -16.49 -5.41
C THR A 135 -20.01 -17.93 -5.59
N SER A 136 -19.19 -18.83 -6.13
CA SER A 136 -19.55 -20.23 -6.34
C SER A 136 -19.10 -21.16 -5.21
N GLN A 137 -17.93 -20.91 -4.62
CA GLN A 137 -17.30 -21.80 -3.62
C GLN A 137 -17.06 -21.10 -2.28
N GLY A 138 -16.71 -19.81 -2.32
CA GLY A 138 -16.37 -19.00 -1.17
C GLY A 138 -14.96 -19.26 -0.65
N PHE A 139 -14.33 -18.22 -0.13
CA PHE A 139 -13.06 -18.27 0.59
C PHE A 139 -13.24 -18.42 2.10
N GLY A 140 -14.44 -18.16 2.62
CA GLY A 140 -14.79 -18.40 4.00
C GLY A 140 -15.28 -19.81 4.28
N GLY A 141 -15.96 -19.97 5.40
CA GLY A 141 -16.65 -21.19 5.79
C GLY A 141 -15.81 -22.45 5.66
N ARG A 142 -16.34 -23.46 4.96
CA ARG A 142 -15.67 -24.75 4.81
C ARG A 142 -14.43 -24.70 3.91
N SER A 143 -14.32 -23.71 3.05
CA SER A 143 -13.17 -23.51 2.16
C SER A 143 -11.98 -22.94 2.94
N MET A 144 -12.23 -22.10 3.95
CA MET A 144 -11.19 -21.57 4.82
C MET A 144 -10.56 -22.70 5.66
N LEU A 145 -9.24 -22.82 5.65
CA LEU A 145 -8.50 -23.85 6.36
C LEU A 145 -8.12 -23.42 7.78
N THR A 146 -8.02 -24.38 8.69
CA THR A 146 -7.41 -24.16 10.00
C THR A 146 -5.90 -24.05 9.84
N LEU A 147 -5.31 -22.98 10.35
CA LEU A 147 -3.88 -22.72 10.29
C LEU A 147 -3.10 -23.59 11.29
N THR A 148 -1.86 -23.87 10.93
CA THR A 148 -0.89 -24.59 11.75
C THR A 148 0.36 -23.74 11.94
N GLU A 149 1.29 -24.19 12.79
CA GLU A 149 2.60 -23.54 12.95
C GLU A 149 3.40 -23.47 11.65
N ALA A 150 3.19 -24.42 10.73
CA ALA A 150 3.88 -24.43 9.45
C ALA A 150 3.31 -23.38 8.47
N SER A 151 2.01 -23.09 8.56
CA SER A 151 1.33 -22.13 7.68
C SER A 151 1.27 -20.72 8.26
N CYS A 152 1.69 -20.51 9.50
CA CYS A 152 1.72 -19.21 10.16
C CYS A 152 2.93 -19.08 11.09
N GLY A 153 3.87 -18.19 10.76
CA GLY A 153 5.06 -17.93 11.57
C GLY A 153 4.81 -17.03 12.79
N GLY A 154 3.60 -16.48 12.93
CA GLY A 154 3.21 -15.57 14.01
C GLY A 154 2.08 -16.09 14.89
N GLU A 155 1.23 -15.17 15.34
CA GLU A 155 0.06 -15.48 16.15
C GLU A 155 -1.05 -16.06 15.26
N ARG A 156 -1.58 -17.21 15.66
CA ARG A 156 -2.79 -17.79 15.05
C ARG A 156 -3.99 -17.32 15.85
N VAL A 157 -4.80 -16.45 15.25
CA VAL A 157 -5.98 -15.87 15.87
C VAL A 157 -7.18 -16.76 15.56
N THR A 158 -7.92 -17.08 16.63
CA THR A 158 -9.12 -17.91 16.56
C THR A 158 -10.35 -17.05 16.29
N ALA A 159 -11.25 -17.54 15.43
CA ALA A 159 -12.57 -16.97 15.20
C ALA A 159 -13.63 -18.05 15.04
N ASP A 160 -14.89 -17.67 15.26
CA ASP A 160 -16.04 -18.48 14.88
C ASP A 160 -16.26 -18.35 13.37
N VAL A 161 -16.15 -19.46 12.64
CA VAL A 161 -16.26 -19.47 11.19
C VAL A 161 -17.59 -20.08 10.74
N PRO A 162 -18.44 -19.35 10.00
CA PRO A 162 -19.73 -19.85 9.50
C PRO A 162 -19.59 -21.07 8.59
N THR A 163 -20.15 -22.23 8.95
CA THR A 163 -20.01 -23.44 8.11
C THR A 163 -20.79 -23.34 6.79
N PHE A 164 -21.90 -22.57 6.76
CA PHE A 164 -22.68 -22.25 5.58
C PHE A 164 -23.43 -20.92 5.78
N GLY A 165 -23.43 -20.04 4.77
CA GLY A 165 -24.06 -18.72 4.86
C GLY A 165 -23.52 -17.92 6.06
N ASP A 166 -24.41 -17.30 6.83
CA ASP A 166 -24.07 -16.57 8.07
C ASP A 166 -23.94 -17.48 9.30
N GLY A 167 -24.01 -18.81 9.13
CA GLY A 167 -23.92 -19.78 10.22
C GLY A 167 -25.22 -19.96 11.01
N SER A 168 -26.29 -19.21 10.71
CA SER A 168 -27.57 -19.30 11.42
C SER A 168 -28.28 -20.66 11.28
N VAL A 169 -28.00 -21.40 10.21
CA VAL A 169 -28.64 -22.68 9.89
C VAL A 169 -27.76 -23.88 10.23
N SER A 170 -26.46 -23.80 9.97
CA SER A 170 -25.52 -24.93 10.07
C SER A 170 -24.57 -24.85 11.26
N GLY A 171 -24.58 -23.75 12.01
CA GLY A 171 -23.64 -23.47 13.08
C GLY A 171 -22.34 -22.82 12.60
N VAL A 172 -21.45 -22.60 13.56
CA VAL A 172 -20.11 -22.02 13.40
C VAL A 172 -19.07 -22.99 13.96
N ASP A 173 -17.90 -23.03 13.34
CA ASP A 173 -16.74 -23.79 13.82
C ASP A 173 -15.68 -22.82 14.32
N THR A 174 -15.33 -22.89 15.60
CA THR A 174 -14.26 -22.09 16.21
C THR A 174 -12.89 -22.63 15.80
N ARG A 175 -12.14 -21.87 15.00
CA ARG A 175 -10.88 -22.34 14.38
C ARG A 175 -9.83 -21.24 14.36
N GLU A 176 -8.56 -21.63 14.47
CA GLU A 176 -7.41 -20.77 14.19
C GLU A 176 -7.34 -20.50 12.69
N VAL A 177 -7.76 -19.33 12.22
CA VAL A 177 -7.91 -19.06 10.78
C VAL A 177 -7.21 -17.81 10.28
N LEU A 178 -6.85 -16.88 11.17
CA LEU A 178 -6.10 -15.70 10.83
C LEU A 178 -4.67 -15.81 11.35
N CYS A 179 -3.70 -15.70 10.45
CA CYS A 179 -2.31 -15.50 10.81
C CYS A 179 -2.05 -14.01 10.99
N ARG A 180 -1.44 -13.65 12.12
CA ARG A 180 -0.99 -12.29 12.42
C ARG A 180 0.50 -12.29 12.69
N GLU A 181 1.24 -11.58 11.86
CA GLU A 181 2.70 -11.51 11.93
C GLU A 181 3.19 -10.07 11.98
N THR A 182 4.27 -9.86 12.73
CA THR A 182 5.13 -8.68 12.54
C THR A 182 6.35 -9.14 11.77
N VAL A 183 6.48 -8.68 10.52
CA VAL A 183 7.54 -9.11 9.61
C VAL A 183 8.59 -8.02 9.45
N ASP A 184 9.82 -8.39 9.08
CA ASP A 184 10.82 -7.42 8.66
C ASP A 184 10.42 -6.82 7.31
N GLY A 185 10.21 -5.50 7.27
CA GLY A 185 9.81 -4.74 6.09
C GLY A 185 10.98 -4.14 5.32
N GLY A 186 12.21 -4.61 5.57
CA GLY A 186 13.40 -4.12 4.90
C GLY A 186 13.92 -2.77 5.41
N ILE A 187 14.65 -2.07 4.54
CA ILE A 187 15.20 -0.73 4.82
C ILE A 187 14.07 0.29 4.72
N ALA A 188 13.80 0.99 5.81
CA ALA A 188 12.83 2.09 5.86
C ALA A 188 13.36 3.34 5.15
N TYR A 189 14.65 3.62 5.34
CA TYR A 189 15.37 4.67 4.62
C TYR A 189 16.88 4.50 4.69
N HIS A 190 17.55 5.08 3.71
CA HIS A 190 18.99 5.26 3.69
C HIS A 190 19.31 6.61 3.03
N ALA A 191 20.01 7.50 3.73
CA ALA A 191 20.46 8.78 3.20
C ALA A 191 21.89 9.07 3.65
N ALA A 192 22.84 8.96 2.72
CA ALA A 192 24.23 9.35 2.92
C ALA A 192 24.46 10.77 2.37
N ASP A 193 25.23 11.56 3.09
CA ASP A 193 25.72 12.86 2.61
C ASP A 193 27.25 12.78 2.47
N GLU A 194 27.68 12.44 1.25
CA GLU A 194 29.10 12.30 0.92
C GLU A 194 29.89 13.60 1.11
N ALA A 195 29.23 14.76 0.98
CA ALA A 195 29.90 16.05 1.08
C ALA A 195 30.20 16.44 2.53
N SER A 196 29.33 16.09 3.48
CA SER A 196 29.58 16.36 4.91
C SER A 196 30.45 15.29 5.59
N GLY A 197 30.57 14.10 5.01
CA GLY A 197 31.28 12.97 5.63
C GLY A 197 30.58 12.44 6.89
N SER A 198 29.31 12.77 7.08
CA SER A 198 28.49 12.28 8.20
C SER A 198 28.12 10.81 7.99
N GLU A 199 27.92 10.08 9.09
CA GLU A 199 27.35 8.74 9.02
C GLU A 199 25.99 8.76 8.31
N PRO A 200 25.69 7.78 7.42
CA PRO A 200 24.40 7.72 6.76
C PRO A 200 23.24 7.60 7.75
N LEU A 201 22.13 8.26 7.45
CA LEU A 201 20.86 8.02 8.14
C LEU A 201 20.28 6.73 7.60
N VAL A 202 20.21 5.68 8.42
CA VAL A 202 19.70 4.35 8.01
C VAL A 202 18.80 3.80 9.09
N GLU A 203 17.66 3.24 8.69
CA GLU A 203 16.76 2.53 9.59
C GLU A 203 16.06 1.38 8.87
N ARG A 204 15.67 0.36 9.62
CA ARG A 204 14.81 -0.74 9.13
C ARG A 204 13.41 -0.60 9.69
N ARG A 205 12.43 -1.14 8.97
CA ARG A 205 11.04 -1.18 9.45
C ARG A 205 10.56 -2.59 9.70
N THR A 206 9.55 -2.70 10.54
CA THR A 206 8.69 -3.88 10.64
C THR A 206 7.30 -3.54 10.13
N ASP A 207 6.64 -4.48 9.47
CA ASP A 207 5.29 -4.31 8.94
C ASP A 207 4.34 -5.35 9.57
N LEU A 208 3.05 -5.05 9.64
CA LEU A 208 2.01 -5.99 10.10
C LEU A 208 1.53 -6.80 8.89
N ARG A 209 1.56 -8.12 8.97
CA ARG A 209 1.02 -9.00 7.93
C ARG A 209 -0.12 -9.85 8.48
N LEU A 210 -1.25 -9.80 7.78
CA LEU A 210 -2.45 -10.58 8.08
C LEU A 210 -2.70 -11.55 6.94
N SER A 211 -2.94 -12.83 7.21
CA SER A 211 -3.25 -13.80 6.16
C SER A 211 -4.19 -14.93 6.56
N THR A 212 -4.93 -15.45 5.59
CA THR A 212 -5.78 -16.64 5.70
C THR A 212 -5.53 -17.56 4.51
N VAL A 213 -5.81 -18.86 4.67
CA VAL A 213 -5.68 -19.86 3.58
C VAL A 213 -7.04 -20.47 3.27
N SER A 214 -7.40 -20.51 1.99
CA SER A 214 -8.68 -21.06 1.51
C SER A 214 -8.45 -22.08 0.39
N LYS A 215 -9.09 -23.25 0.49
CA LYS A 215 -9.00 -24.32 -0.51
C LYS A 215 -10.23 -24.32 -1.41
N VAL A 216 -10.00 -24.22 -2.72
CA VAL A 216 -11.05 -24.26 -3.74
C VAL A 216 -10.70 -25.30 -4.80
N GLY A 217 -11.30 -26.48 -4.67
CA GLY A 217 -10.97 -27.62 -5.54
C GLY A 217 -9.51 -28.04 -5.35
N TRP A 218 -8.73 -27.92 -6.42
CA TRP A 218 -7.31 -28.28 -6.47
C TRP A 218 -6.40 -27.14 -6.01
N TYR A 219 -6.88 -25.90 -6.13
CA TYR A 219 -6.12 -24.71 -5.77
C TYR A 219 -6.26 -24.39 -4.29
N GLU A 220 -5.21 -23.77 -3.75
CA GLU A 220 -5.23 -23.12 -2.45
C GLU A 220 -4.80 -21.67 -2.63
N TYR A 221 -5.50 -20.78 -1.93
CA TYR A 221 -5.33 -19.35 -2.04
C TYR A 221 -4.97 -18.75 -0.68
N VAL A 222 -3.89 -17.98 -0.66
CA VAL A 222 -3.44 -17.22 0.51
C VAL A 222 -3.87 -15.77 0.34
N THR A 223 -4.93 -15.36 1.03
CA THR A 223 -5.31 -13.94 1.08
C THR A 223 -4.40 -13.26 2.08
N GLN A 224 -3.68 -12.21 1.65
CA GLN A 224 -2.70 -11.50 2.47
C GLN A 224 -2.89 -9.99 2.40
N TYR A 225 -2.85 -9.34 3.55
CA TYR A 225 -2.81 -7.88 3.66
C TYR A 225 -1.60 -7.47 4.50
N THR A 226 -0.67 -6.72 3.89
CA THR A 226 0.51 -6.17 4.59
C THR A 226 0.32 -4.68 4.84
N PHE A 227 0.49 -4.25 6.09
CA PHE A 227 0.33 -2.88 6.57
C PHE A 227 1.68 -2.32 6.99
N GLY A 228 2.18 -1.37 6.22
CA GLY A 228 3.53 -0.82 6.35
C GLY A 228 3.67 0.20 7.48
N ALA A 229 4.86 0.29 8.06
CA ALA A 229 5.21 1.32 9.05
C ALA A 229 5.14 2.76 8.50
N ASP A 230 5.22 2.90 7.18
CA ASP A 230 5.11 4.14 6.42
C ASP A 230 3.67 4.51 6.06
N GLY A 231 2.68 3.68 6.41
CA GLY A 231 1.28 3.88 6.11
C GLY A 231 0.80 3.21 4.82
N SER A 232 1.67 2.46 4.12
CA SER A 232 1.30 1.67 2.96
C SER A 232 0.40 0.48 3.32
N ILE A 233 -0.43 0.05 2.37
CA ILE A 233 -1.26 -1.15 2.48
C ILE A 233 -1.05 -1.96 1.20
N THR A 234 -0.68 -3.23 1.31
CA THR A 234 -0.39 -4.10 0.18
C THR A 234 -1.31 -5.32 0.23
N PRO A 235 -2.44 -5.30 -0.50
CA PRO A 235 -3.28 -6.47 -0.73
C PRO A 235 -2.67 -7.42 -1.75
N GLU A 236 -2.62 -8.70 -1.40
CA GLU A 236 -2.05 -9.74 -2.25
C GLU A 236 -2.85 -11.04 -2.15
N LEU A 237 -2.81 -11.81 -3.23
CA LEU A 237 -3.34 -13.15 -3.31
C LEU A 237 -2.24 -14.10 -3.80
N GLY A 238 -1.87 -15.06 -2.96
CA GLY A 238 -1.01 -16.16 -3.34
C GLY A 238 -1.83 -17.34 -3.88
N ALA A 239 -1.48 -17.88 -5.04
CA ALA A 239 -2.07 -19.10 -5.61
C ALA A 239 -1.06 -20.26 -5.53
N THR A 240 -1.47 -21.39 -4.94
CA THR A 240 -0.70 -22.63 -4.75
C THR A 240 -1.66 -23.83 -4.81
N GLY A 241 -1.28 -24.98 -4.25
CA GLY A 241 -2.03 -26.24 -4.34
C GLY A 241 -1.57 -27.07 -5.53
N ASP A 242 -2.52 -27.67 -6.24
CA ASP A 242 -2.23 -28.56 -7.36
C ASP A 242 -2.83 -28.02 -8.66
N LEU A 243 -2.12 -28.23 -9.78
CA LEU A 243 -2.72 -28.09 -11.11
C LEU A 243 -3.95 -28.98 -11.21
N SER A 244 -4.98 -28.51 -11.92
CA SER A 244 -6.19 -29.30 -12.14
C SER A 244 -5.86 -30.60 -12.88
N PRO A 245 -6.12 -31.78 -12.31
CA PRO A 245 -5.89 -33.06 -12.98
C PRO A 245 -6.89 -33.32 -14.12
N ALA A 246 -7.89 -32.46 -14.29
CA ALA A 246 -8.95 -32.60 -15.29
C ALA A 246 -8.73 -31.71 -16.52
N ASP A 247 -7.83 -30.73 -16.46
CA ASP A 247 -7.69 -29.68 -17.47
C ASP A 247 -6.35 -29.79 -18.22
N TYR A 248 -6.24 -30.83 -19.04
CA TYR A 248 -5.13 -31.03 -19.99
C TYR A 248 -5.58 -30.75 -21.43
N THR A 249 -4.68 -30.26 -22.27
CA THR A 249 -5.01 -29.73 -23.60
C THR A 249 -3.90 -29.95 -24.64
N ASP A 250 -3.79 -29.09 -25.65
CA ASP A 250 -2.76 -29.09 -26.69
C ASP A 250 -1.70 -28.00 -26.48
N ASP A 251 -0.62 -28.05 -27.25
CA ASP A 251 0.53 -27.12 -27.19
C ASP A 251 0.14 -25.65 -27.42
N ALA A 252 -1.03 -25.38 -28.02
CA ALA A 252 -1.47 -24.02 -28.30
C ALA A 252 -2.18 -23.36 -27.12
N HIS A 253 -2.77 -24.17 -26.22
CA HIS A 253 -3.55 -23.69 -25.07
C HIS A 253 -3.00 -24.16 -23.72
N GLY A 254 -1.87 -24.86 -23.72
CA GLY A 254 -1.24 -25.42 -22.54
C GLY A 254 0.27 -25.51 -22.69
N TRP A 255 0.91 -26.06 -21.67
CA TRP A 255 2.35 -26.29 -21.67
C TRP A 255 2.65 -27.70 -21.21
N ALA A 256 3.63 -28.34 -21.88
CA ALA A 256 4.07 -29.68 -21.53
C ALA A 256 4.64 -29.71 -20.12
N VAL A 257 4.11 -30.61 -19.31
CA VAL A 257 4.60 -30.96 -17.98
C VAL A 257 4.85 -32.47 -17.91
N GLY A 258 5.74 -32.89 -17.03
CA GLY A 258 6.07 -34.29 -16.81
C GLY A 258 7.11 -34.83 -17.81
N GLU A 259 7.13 -36.15 -17.97
CA GLU A 259 8.15 -36.81 -18.78
C GLU A 259 7.89 -36.68 -20.29
N GLY A 260 8.57 -35.75 -20.95
CA GLY A 260 8.43 -35.58 -22.40
C GLY A 260 7.18 -34.76 -22.75
N ASP A 261 6.65 -34.97 -23.96
CA ASP A 261 5.76 -34.00 -24.61
C ASP A 261 4.35 -34.59 -24.84
N HIS A 262 3.70 -35.01 -23.76
CA HIS A 262 2.39 -35.70 -23.83
C HIS A 262 1.33 -35.06 -22.94
N ASP A 263 1.71 -34.60 -21.76
CA ASP A 263 0.79 -34.03 -20.78
C ASP A 263 0.89 -32.50 -20.82
N HIS A 264 -0.02 -31.84 -21.54
CA HIS A 264 -0.08 -30.38 -21.60
C HIS A 264 -1.09 -29.82 -20.60
N ALA A 265 -0.63 -29.31 -19.46
CA ALA A 265 -1.52 -28.66 -18.50
C ALA A 265 -2.05 -27.35 -19.10
N ALA A 266 -3.36 -27.13 -19.03
CA ALA A 266 -4.00 -25.99 -19.69
C ALA A 266 -3.61 -24.65 -19.03
N SER A 267 -3.27 -23.69 -19.87
CA SER A 267 -3.04 -22.30 -19.47
C SER A 267 -4.37 -21.66 -19.05
N HIS A 268 -4.29 -20.77 -18.07
CA HIS A 268 -5.45 -20.12 -17.45
C HIS A 268 -5.06 -18.78 -16.82
N SER A 269 -6.04 -17.95 -16.48
CA SER A 269 -5.82 -16.74 -15.68
C SER A 269 -6.35 -16.88 -14.27
N HIS A 270 -5.71 -16.22 -13.31
CA HIS A 270 -6.30 -15.92 -12.00
C HIS A 270 -6.60 -14.42 -11.96
N ASN A 271 -7.87 -14.05 -12.12
CA ASN A 271 -8.30 -12.66 -12.18
C ASN A 271 -9.02 -12.27 -10.89
N VAL A 272 -8.31 -11.61 -9.99
CA VAL A 272 -8.84 -11.21 -8.68
C VAL A 272 -9.26 -9.74 -8.72
N VAL A 273 -10.39 -9.43 -8.09
CA VAL A 273 -10.84 -8.05 -7.90
C VAL A 273 -10.95 -7.78 -6.40
N TRP A 274 -10.23 -6.78 -5.88
CA TRP A 274 -10.42 -6.29 -4.52
C TRP A 274 -11.45 -5.17 -4.49
N LYS A 275 -12.25 -5.15 -3.40
CA LYS A 275 -13.17 -4.07 -3.06
C LYS A 275 -12.59 -3.30 -1.88
N ALA A 276 -12.19 -2.05 -2.12
CA ALA A 276 -11.67 -1.14 -1.10
C ALA A 276 -12.63 0.04 -0.91
N HIS A 277 -13.35 0.06 0.21
CA HIS A 277 -14.26 1.16 0.56
C HIS A 277 -13.50 2.20 1.39
N TRP A 278 -13.35 3.40 0.84
CA TRP A 278 -12.52 4.45 1.42
C TRP A 278 -13.20 5.20 2.56
N ALA A 279 -12.42 5.57 3.57
CA ALA A 279 -12.87 6.46 4.64
C ALA A 279 -12.06 7.77 4.66
N LEU A 280 -10.72 7.72 4.65
CA LEU A 280 -9.86 8.92 4.75
C LEU A 280 -10.28 9.91 5.85
N GLY A 281 -10.65 9.40 7.02
CA GLY A 281 -11.15 10.15 8.17
C GLY A 281 -12.65 10.14 8.38
N GLY A 282 -13.41 9.52 7.47
CA GLY A 282 -14.85 9.31 7.56
C GLY A 282 -15.47 9.27 6.17
N ARG A 283 -16.57 8.52 6.02
CA ARG A 283 -17.29 8.32 4.74
C ARG A 283 -17.73 9.65 4.10
N GLY A 284 -17.92 9.61 2.77
CA GLY A 284 -18.37 10.76 1.98
C GLY A 284 -17.31 11.86 1.80
N GLY A 285 -17.59 12.93 1.07
CA GLY A 285 -16.71 14.09 0.85
C GLY A 285 -15.34 13.76 0.26
N GLN A 286 -15.23 12.65 -0.46
CA GLN A 286 -14.03 12.20 -1.17
C GLN A 286 -14.17 12.54 -2.66
N ARG A 287 -13.06 12.44 -3.40
CA ARG A 287 -13.08 12.40 -4.86
C ARG A 287 -11.94 11.55 -5.36
N VAL A 288 -12.04 11.12 -6.61
CA VAL A 288 -10.98 10.39 -7.30
C VAL A 288 -10.23 11.34 -8.24
N GLU A 289 -8.92 11.19 -8.31
CA GLU A 289 -8.08 11.87 -9.29
C GLU A 289 -7.20 10.85 -10.03
N GLN A 290 -7.09 11.03 -11.34
CA GLN A 290 -6.16 10.31 -12.19
C GLN A 290 -4.98 11.20 -12.51
N TYR A 291 -3.77 10.70 -12.28
CA TYR A 291 -2.57 11.32 -12.78
C TYR A 291 -2.18 10.68 -14.10
N ASP A 292 -1.78 11.51 -15.05
CA ASP A 292 -1.17 11.11 -16.31
C ASP A 292 0.10 11.92 -16.54
N ALA A 293 1.15 11.29 -17.06
CA ALA A 293 2.31 12.01 -17.56
C ALA A 293 2.77 11.51 -18.93
N ALA A 294 3.09 12.45 -19.82
CA ALA A 294 3.53 12.15 -21.18
C ALA A 294 4.70 13.06 -21.59
N ASP A 295 5.53 12.58 -22.52
CA ASP A 295 6.54 13.40 -23.17
C ASP A 295 5.83 14.52 -23.96
N THR A 296 6.33 15.76 -23.87
CA THR A 296 5.74 16.91 -24.60
C THR A 296 6.31 17.10 -26.00
N ASP A 297 7.11 16.14 -26.48
CA ASP A 297 7.97 16.23 -27.66
C ASP A 297 9.04 17.35 -27.64
N GLU A 298 9.15 18.10 -26.54
CA GLU A 298 10.16 19.14 -26.35
C GLU A 298 11.43 18.60 -25.67
N MET A 299 12.58 19.20 -25.99
CA MET A 299 13.85 18.95 -25.31
C MET A 299 14.21 20.13 -24.42
N GLY A 300 14.43 19.86 -23.14
CA GLY A 300 15.12 20.79 -22.24
C GLY A 300 16.64 20.77 -22.49
N PRO A 301 17.42 21.54 -21.73
CA PRO A 301 18.88 21.63 -21.92
C PRO A 301 19.64 20.30 -21.78
N LYS A 302 19.04 19.29 -21.15
CA LYS A 302 19.70 18.00 -20.83
C LYS A 302 18.84 16.74 -21.09
N SER A 303 17.52 16.86 -21.24
CA SER A 303 16.60 15.72 -21.38
C SER A 303 15.28 16.14 -22.02
N ARG A 304 14.46 15.16 -22.44
CA ARG A 304 13.07 15.40 -22.86
C ARG A 304 12.27 16.05 -21.72
N VAL A 305 11.32 16.89 -22.09
CA VAL A 305 10.32 17.45 -21.18
C VAL A 305 9.16 16.47 -21.05
N VAL A 306 8.79 16.18 -19.81
CA VAL A 306 7.62 15.36 -19.46
C VAL A 306 6.68 16.26 -18.67
N ALA A 307 5.41 16.31 -19.08
CA ALA A 307 4.37 17.05 -18.37
C ALA A 307 3.41 16.06 -17.72
N GLY A 308 3.07 16.32 -16.46
CA GLY A 308 2.09 15.56 -15.69
C GLY A 308 0.90 16.43 -15.31
N SER A 309 -0.29 15.82 -15.22
CA SER A 309 -1.51 16.51 -14.81
C SER A 309 -2.43 15.59 -14.02
N LEU A 310 -3.22 16.19 -13.13
CA LEU A 310 -4.31 15.52 -12.42
C LEU A 310 -5.64 15.84 -13.08
N THR A 311 -6.44 14.82 -13.34
CA THR A 311 -7.82 14.94 -13.82
C THR A 311 -8.75 14.35 -12.79
N THR A 312 -9.77 15.11 -12.37
CA THR A 312 -10.80 14.61 -11.45
C THR A 312 -11.72 13.61 -12.16
N ILE A 313 -11.95 12.47 -11.52
CA ILE A 313 -13.01 11.53 -11.86
C ILE A 313 -14.15 11.79 -10.86
N GLY A 314 -15.14 12.57 -11.30
CA GLY A 314 -16.26 12.98 -10.44
C GLY A 314 -17.46 12.04 -10.46
N ARG A 315 -17.46 11.05 -11.35
CA ARG A 315 -18.55 10.09 -11.52
C ARG A 315 -18.01 8.68 -11.66
N GLU A 316 -18.85 7.72 -11.33
CA GLU A 316 -18.54 6.30 -11.46
C GLU A 316 -18.03 5.98 -12.87
N ASP A 317 -16.97 5.19 -12.92
CA ASP A 317 -16.29 4.87 -14.16
C ASP A 317 -15.34 3.69 -14.00
N THR A 318 -15.09 3.01 -15.11
CA THR A 318 -13.96 2.09 -15.25
C THR A 318 -12.77 2.80 -15.90
N ARG A 319 -11.58 2.29 -15.60
CA ARG A 319 -10.31 2.80 -16.11
C ARG A 319 -9.36 1.66 -16.45
N THR A 320 -8.54 1.92 -17.45
CA THR A 320 -7.44 1.05 -17.84
C THR A 320 -6.11 1.75 -17.62
N MET A 321 -5.13 0.94 -17.27
CA MET A 321 -3.76 1.34 -17.01
C MET A 321 -3.09 1.79 -18.31
N GLN A 322 -2.27 2.82 -18.18
CA GLN A 322 -1.40 3.33 -19.23
C GLN A 322 -0.04 3.65 -18.62
N ASN A 323 0.98 3.81 -19.47
CA ASN A 323 2.30 4.19 -18.98
C ASN A 323 2.23 5.52 -18.22
N ARG A 324 2.88 5.59 -17.05
CA ARG A 324 2.92 6.78 -16.16
C ARG A 324 1.53 7.26 -15.70
N ARG A 325 0.55 6.36 -15.63
CA ARG A 325 -0.76 6.60 -15.04
C ARG A 325 -0.82 6.01 -13.64
N TRP A 326 -1.51 6.70 -12.74
CA TRP A 326 -1.95 6.18 -11.45
C TRP A 326 -3.21 6.93 -11.00
N TRP A 327 -3.87 6.42 -9.96
CA TRP A 327 -5.07 7.05 -9.38
C TRP A 327 -4.88 7.30 -7.90
N ARG A 328 -5.60 8.28 -7.36
CA ARG A 328 -5.71 8.49 -5.93
C ARG A 328 -7.13 8.80 -5.50
N VAL A 329 -7.45 8.41 -4.27
CA VAL A 329 -8.64 8.90 -3.55
C VAL A 329 -8.19 10.02 -2.62
N VAL A 330 -8.83 11.18 -2.73
CA VAL A 330 -8.50 12.41 -2.00
C VAL A 330 -9.66 12.83 -1.13
N LYS A 331 -9.37 13.27 0.10
CA LYS A 331 -10.33 13.93 1.01
C LYS A 331 -10.05 15.44 1.05
N PRO A 332 -10.62 16.28 0.15
CA PRO A 332 -10.34 17.72 0.11
C PRO A 332 -10.53 18.45 1.45
N GLY A 333 -11.53 18.05 2.23
CA GLY A 333 -11.85 18.69 3.51
C GLY A 333 -10.91 18.35 4.66
N ARG A 334 -9.93 17.45 4.45
CA ARG A 334 -8.97 17.05 5.47
C ARG A 334 -7.56 17.33 4.99
N LEU A 335 -6.91 18.30 5.64
CA LEU A 335 -5.55 18.73 5.31
C LEU A 335 -4.56 18.17 6.32
N ASN A 336 -3.34 17.90 5.89
CA ASN A 336 -2.20 17.69 6.78
C ASN A 336 -1.69 19.04 7.35
N ASP A 337 -0.59 19.00 8.12
CA ASP A 337 -0.06 20.17 8.83
C ASP A 337 0.50 21.27 7.91
N ASP A 338 0.77 20.99 6.63
CA ASP A 338 1.24 21.97 5.65
C ASP A 338 0.21 22.33 4.56
N GLY A 339 -1.04 21.90 4.75
CA GLY A 339 -2.19 22.36 3.96
C GLY A 339 -2.49 21.53 2.71
N HIS A 340 -1.85 20.38 2.53
CA HIS A 340 -2.13 19.45 1.45
C HIS A 340 -3.31 18.51 1.81
N PRO A 341 -4.24 18.24 0.88
CA PRO A 341 -5.33 17.30 1.12
C PRO A 341 -4.83 15.87 1.29
N VAL A 342 -5.26 15.22 2.38
CA VAL A 342 -4.96 13.82 2.66
C VAL A 342 -5.49 12.94 1.53
N SER A 343 -4.65 12.02 1.05
CA SER A 343 -4.99 11.09 -0.01
C SER A 343 -4.23 9.79 0.07
N TYR A 344 -4.69 8.80 -0.70
CA TYR A 344 -3.97 7.56 -0.95
C TYR A 344 -3.93 7.31 -2.45
N GLU A 345 -2.73 7.06 -2.97
CA GLU A 345 -2.51 6.53 -4.30
C GLU A 345 -2.80 5.03 -4.34
N ILE A 346 -3.32 4.56 -5.47
CA ILE A 346 -3.47 3.15 -5.80
C ILE A 346 -2.50 2.86 -6.95
N ASP A 347 -1.42 2.15 -6.63
CA ASP A 347 -0.42 1.67 -7.59
C ASP A 347 -0.71 0.21 -7.91
N LEU A 348 -1.12 -0.07 -9.15
CA LEU A 348 -1.47 -1.42 -9.59
C LEU A 348 -0.26 -2.31 -9.85
N GLY A 349 0.95 -1.74 -9.97
CA GLY A 349 2.12 -2.51 -10.36
C GLY A 349 1.96 -3.20 -11.72
N ALA A 350 2.63 -4.34 -11.89
CA ALA A 350 2.51 -5.17 -13.09
C ALA A 350 1.31 -6.12 -12.96
N SER A 351 0.42 -6.10 -13.95
CA SER A 351 -0.78 -6.93 -14.00
C SER A 351 -1.06 -7.34 -15.44
N SER A 352 -1.58 -8.55 -15.64
CA SER A 352 -2.22 -8.92 -16.91
C SER A 352 -3.59 -8.26 -16.98
N SER A 353 -3.99 -7.75 -18.15
CA SER A 353 -5.29 -7.11 -18.29
C SER A 353 -6.42 -8.08 -17.94
N PHE A 354 -7.29 -7.66 -17.03
CA PHE A 354 -8.51 -8.40 -16.72
C PHE A 354 -9.52 -8.23 -17.84
N THR A 355 -10.08 -9.34 -18.33
CA THR A 355 -11.17 -9.35 -19.31
C THR A 355 -12.27 -10.28 -18.85
N PHE A 356 -13.52 -9.83 -18.96
CA PHE A 356 -14.67 -10.65 -18.68
C PHE A 356 -14.79 -11.72 -19.76
N THR A 357 -14.71 -12.98 -19.35
CA THR A 357 -14.82 -14.11 -20.27
C THR A 357 -16.26 -14.59 -20.43
N ARG A 358 -17.11 -14.40 -19.42
CA ARG A 358 -18.52 -14.79 -19.46
C ARG A 358 -19.38 -13.97 -18.49
N ASP A 359 -19.54 -12.68 -18.77
CA ASP A 359 -20.47 -11.78 -18.06
C ASP A 359 -21.66 -11.39 -18.97
N ASP A 360 -22.39 -12.40 -19.46
CA ASP A 360 -23.68 -12.36 -20.19
C ASP A 360 -24.09 -10.97 -20.77
N GLY A 361 -23.42 -10.45 -21.79
CA GLY A 361 -23.66 -9.13 -22.40
C GLY A 361 -22.51 -8.11 -22.26
N HIS A 362 -21.51 -8.41 -21.44
CA HIS A 362 -20.25 -7.66 -21.30
C HIS A 362 -19.04 -8.49 -21.77
N GLU A 363 -19.26 -9.50 -22.61
CA GLU A 363 -18.19 -10.35 -23.12
C GLU A 363 -17.14 -9.49 -23.86
N HIS A 364 -15.86 -9.68 -23.54
CA HIS A 364 -14.71 -8.91 -24.07
C HIS A 364 -14.53 -7.49 -23.52
N GLY A 365 -15.34 -7.06 -22.55
CA GLY A 365 -15.04 -5.89 -21.72
C GLY A 365 -13.97 -6.20 -20.67
N GLY A 366 -13.36 -5.17 -20.09
CA GLY A 366 -12.36 -5.31 -19.03
C GLY A 366 -12.00 -3.96 -18.42
N TYR A 367 -11.46 -3.96 -17.21
CA TYR A 367 -10.93 -2.79 -16.53
C TYR A 367 -9.79 -3.19 -15.61
N ASP A 368 -8.88 -2.26 -15.32
CA ASP A 368 -7.83 -2.47 -14.32
C ASP A 368 -8.25 -1.87 -12.96
N ILE A 369 -9.04 -0.79 -13.00
CA ILE A 369 -9.69 -0.24 -11.81
C ILE A 369 -11.05 0.37 -12.15
N ALA A 370 -11.99 0.30 -11.22
CA ALA A 370 -13.24 1.04 -11.28
C ALA A 370 -13.52 1.77 -9.97
N PHE A 371 -14.32 2.82 -10.05
CA PHE A 371 -14.78 3.58 -8.91
C PHE A 371 -16.30 3.66 -8.91
N THR A 372 -16.93 3.27 -7.79
CA THR A 372 -18.37 3.37 -7.59
C THR A 372 -18.69 4.21 -6.35
N GLU A 373 -19.90 4.76 -6.29
CA GLU A 373 -20.45 5.35 -5.08
C GLU A 373 -20.91 4.23 -4.14
N ALA A 374 -20.53 4.31 -2.87
CA ALA A 374 -20.76 3.24 -1.91
C ALA A 374 -22.25 2.91 -1.76
N THR A 375 -22.61 1.71 -2.24
CA THR A 375 -23.98 1.19 -2.17
C THR A 375 -23.99 -0.23 -1.59
N ASP A 376 -24.95 -0.52 -0.71
CA ASP A 376 -25.02 -1.78 0.03
C ASP A 376 -25.30 -3.02 -0.85
N CYS A 377 -25.85 -2.85 -2.07
CA CYS A 377 -26.14 -3.97 -2.97
C CYS A 377 -25.04 -4.30 -4.00
N GLU A 378 -23.94 -3.57 -4.02
CA GLU A 378 -22.78 -3.85 -4.88
C GLU A 378 -21.81 -4.79 -4.15
N LEU A 379 -22.15 -6.07 -4.03
CA LEU A 379 -21.41 -6.98 -3.16
C LEU A 379 -20.18 -7.57 -3.86
N PHE A 380 -20.35 -8.06 -5.09
CA PHE A 380 -19.33 -8.78 -5.84
C PHE A 380 -18.97 -8.09 -7.14
N ALA A 381 -17.75 -8.28 -7.64
CA ALA A 381 -17.30 -7.63 -8.86
C ALA A 381 -17.98 -8.19 -10.12
N THR A 382 -18.32 -9.48 -10.08
CA THR A 382 -19.19 -10.20 -11.04
C THR A 382 -20.07 -11.19 -10.28
N ALA A 383 -21.06 -11.76 -10.96
CA ALA A 383 -21.99 -12.73 -10.39
C ALA A 383 -22.69 -12.25 -9.11
N ASN A 384 -23.01 -10.96 -9.03
CA ASN A 384 -23.77 -10.36 -7.94
C ASN A 384 -25.24 -10.76 -7.97
N ARG A 385 -25.53 -11.99 -7.57
CA ARG A 385 -26.87 -12.60 -7.65
C ARG A 385 -27.79 -12.17 -6.50
N ASP A 386 -27.22 -11.80 -5.37
CA ASP A 386 -27.95 -11.46 -4.14
C ASP A 386 -28.27 -9.95 -4.03
N GLY A 387 -27.74 -9.12 -4.95
CA GLY A 387 -27.97 -7.69 -5.00
C GLY A 387 -29.03 -7.25 -6.00
N HIS A 388 -29.50 -6.01 -5.86
CA HIS A 388 -30.38 -5.34 -6.84
C HIS A 388 -29.66 -4.23 -7.63
N CYS A 389 -28.34 -4.13 -7.48
CA CYS A 389 -27.48 -3.14 -8.13
C CYS A 389 -27.00 -3.59 -9.54
N GLY A 390 -27.51 -4.70 -10.09
CA GLY A 390 -26.95 -5.32 -11.29
C GLY A 390 -25.98 -6.45 -10.94
N ARG A 391 -25.34 -7.03 -11.96
CA ARG A 391 -24.59 -8.30 -11.85
C ARG A 391 -23.11 -8.13 -11.55
N GLY A 392 -22.57 -6.92 -11.69
CA GLY A 392 -21.16 -6.65 -11.47
C GLY A 392 -20.79 -5.20 -11.74
N VAL A 393 -19.50 -4.89 -11.64
CA VAL A 393 -18.96 -3.54 -11.78
C VAL A 393 -19.36 -2.84 -13.08
N PRO A 394 -19.41 -3.49 -14.25
CA PRO A 394 -19.91 -2.85 -15.47
C PRO A 394 -21.33 -2.29 -15.35
N ASP A 395 -22.21 -2.98 -14.61
CA ASP A 395 -23.57 -2.52 -14.34
C ASP A 395 -23.56 -1.40 -13.29
N TYR A 396 -22.72 -1.50 -12.25
CA TYR A 396 -22.64 -0.51 -11.16
C TYR A 396 -22.29 0.88 -11.70
N VAL A 397 -21.26 0.97 -12.56
CA VAL A 397 -20.81 2.26 -13.10
C VAL A 397 -21.72 2.81 -14.21
N SER A 398 -22.71 2.03 -14.68
CA SER A 398 -23.51 2.39 -15.85
C SER A 398 -24.38 3.62 -15.63
N ASP A 399 -24.82 3.85 -14.38
CA ASP A 399 -25.61 5.00 -13.98
C ASP A 399 -24.77 6.28 -13.81
N ARG A 400 -23.43 6.15 -13.77
CA ARG A 400 -22.48 7.26 -13.62
C ARG A 400 -22.84 8.19 -12.46
N GLN A 401 -23.15 7.64 -11.29
CA GLN A 401 -23.46 8.44 -10.10
C GLN A 401 -22.30 9.37 -9.75
N GLU A 402 -22.58 10.47 -9.04
CA GLU A 402 -21.51 11.33 -8.53
C GLU A 402 -20.77 10.59 -7.41
N LEU A 403 -19.44 10.66 -7.41
CA LEU A 403 -18.59 10.04 -6.40
C LEU A 403 -18.42 10.99 -5.19
N ASP A 404 -18.79 10.52 -4.01
CA ASP A 404 -18.63 11.19 -2.72
C ASP A 404 -18.12 10.22 -1.63
N ASP A 405 -18.69 9.02 -1.52
CA ASP A 405 -18.25 7.92 -0.66
C ASP A 405 -17.66 6.79 -1.53
N VAL A 406 -16.35 6.86 -1.78
CA VAL A 406 -15.74 6.10 -2.88
C VAL A 406 -15.49 4.65 -2.51
N VAL A 407 -15.90 3.74 -3.38
CA VAL A 407 -15.43 2.35 -3.44
C VAL A 407 -14.53 2.18 -4.66
N ALA A 408 -13.33 1.63 -4.46
CA ALA A 408 -12.45 1.23 -5.55
C ALA A 408 -12.52 -0.29 -5.75
N TRP A 409 -12.70 -0.69 -7.01
CA TRP A 409 -12.67 -2.08 -7.46
C TRP A 409 -11.38 -2.29 -8.26
N VAL A 410 -10.39 -2.93 -7.65
CA VAL A 410 -9.05 -3.08 -8.23
C VAL A 410 -8.89 -4.47 -8.81
N ALA A 411 -8.80 -4.57 -10.14
CA ALA A 411 -8.65 -5.83 -10.85
C ALA A 411 -7.17 -6.11 -11.14
N VAL A 412 -6.69 -7.27 -10.71
CA VAL A 412 -5.33 -7.75 -10.99
C VAL A 412 -5.42 -9.13 -11.60
N GLY A 413 -4.79 -9.28 -12.76
CA GLY A 413 -4.75 -10.53 -13.50
C GLY A 413 -3.36 -11.15 -13.49
N PHE A 414 -3.33 -12.47 -13.38
CA PHE A 414 -2.14 -13.30 -13.56
C PHE A 414 -2.44 -14.38 -14.58
N HIS A 415 -1.79 -14.33 -15.75
CA HIS A 415 -1.86 -15.41 -16.74
C HIS A 415 -0.82 -16.47 -16.43
N HIS A 416 -1.30 -17.66 -16.11
CA HIS A 416 -0.52 -18.81 -15.71
C HIS A 416 -0.39 -19.78 -16.89
N VAL A 417 0.82 -19.83 -17.45
CA VAL A 417 1.25 -20.92 -18.33
C VAL A 417 2.00 -21.91 -17.44
N PRO A 418 1.42 -23.10 -17.13
CA PRO A 418 2.01 -24.03 -16.18
C PRO A 418 3.42 -24.46 -16.57
N ARG A 419 4.26 -24.77 -15.58
CA ARG A 419 5.61 -25.28 -15.78
C ARG A 419 5.79 -26.60 -15.05
N ASP A 420 6.89 -27.30 -15.34
CA ASP A 420 7.25 -28.52 -14.61
C ASP A 420 7.40 -28.30 -13.11
N GLU A 421 7.89 -27.13 -12.70
CA GLU A 421 8.01 -26.75 -11.29
C GLU A 421 6.67 -26.51 -10.59
N ASP A 422 5.57 -26.43 -11.35
CA ASP A 422 4.21 -26.27 -10.81
C ASP A 422 3.51 -27.62 -10.57
N GLN A 423 4.21 -28.74 -10.79
CA GLN A 423 3.72 -30.07 -10.40
C GLN A 423 3.58 -30.21 -8.88
N SER A 424 2.60 -31.00 -8.44
CA SER A 424 2.17 -31.15 -7.05
C SER A 424 3.30 -31.26 -6.01
N PRO A 425 3.36 -30.37 -4.99
CA PRO A 425 2.59 -29.13 -4.86
C PRO A 425 3.24 -27.97 -5.64
N MET A 426 2.39 -27.12 -6.24
CA MET A 426 2.80 -25.91 -6.94
C MET A 426 3.37 -24.85 -5.97
N GLU A 427 4.52 -24.26 -6.31
CA GLU A 427 5.04 -23.09 -5.61
C GLU A 427 4.07 -21.90 -5.66
N SER A 428 4.07 -21.06 -4.63
CA SER A 428 3.11 -19.94 -4.56
C SER A 428 3.43 -18.84 -5.58
N HIS A 429 2.44 -18.46 -6.38
CA HIS A 429 2.48 -17.31 -7.27
C HIS A 429 1.67 -16.16 -6.67
N TRP A 430 2.25 -14.96 -6.62
CA TRP A 430 1.65 -13.81 -5.93
C TRP A 430 1.24 -12.72 -6.92
N GLN A 431 0.04 -12.18 -6.72
CA GLN A 431 -0.46 -11.00 -7.43
C GLN A 431 -1.12 -10.03 -6.44
N GLY A 432 -1.10 -8.74 -6.75
CA GLY A 432 -1.59 -7.72 -5.83
C GLY A 432 -1.34 -6.30 -6.34
N PHE A 433 -1.57 -5.35 -5.45
CA PHE A 433 -1.34 -3.92 -5.70
C PHE A 433 -0.91 -3.23 -4.40
N THR A 434 -0.56 -1.95 -4.45
CA THR A 434 -0.19 -1.19 -3.25
C THR A 434 -0.99 0.10 -3.16
N MET A 435 -1.49 0.41 -1.96
CA MET A 435 -2.07 1.69 -1.61
C MET A 435 -1.06 2.49 -0.80
N ILE A 436 -0.68 3.67 -1.31
CA ILE A 436 0.43 4.46 -0.78
C ILE A 436 -0.11 5.78 -0.23
N PRO A 437 0.23 6.18 1.00
CA PRO A 437 -0.20 7.45 1.54
C PRO A 437 0.39 8.60 0.73
N ARG A 438 -0.45 9.57 0.37
CA ARG A 438 -0.06 10.84 -0.24
C ARG A 438 -0.61 11.96 0.62
N ASP A 439 0.30 12.78 1.16
CA ASP A 439 -0.08 13.96 1.93
C ASP A 439 -0.86 13.62 3.22
N VAL A 440 -0.71 12.40 3.78
CA VAL A 440 -1.30 12.01 5.08
C VAL A 440 -0.69 12.80 6.24
N THR A 441 0.62 13.00 6.18
CA THR A 441 1.43 13.83 7.06
C THR A 441 2.18 14.86 6.21
N ALA A 442 2.67 15.96 6.81
CA ALA A 442 3.41 17.00 6.09
C ALA A 442 4.79 16.50 5.62
N THR A 443 5.38 15.58 6.37
CA THR A 443 6.63 14.88 6.05
C THR A 443 6.44 13.39 6.32
N ARG A 444 7.46 12.56 6.11
CA ARG A 444 7.43 11.16 6.58
C ARG A 444 7.02 11.10 8.07
N PRO A 445 6.27 10.07 8.53
CA PRO A 445 5.86 9.96 9.94
C PRO A 445 7.03 9.82 10.94
N ASP A 446 8.11 9.16 10.53
CA ASP A 446 9.28 8.82 11.32
C ASP A 446 10.50 9.65 10.91
N VAL A 447 10.38 10.98 11.00
CA VAL A 447 11.47 11.89 10.61
C VAL A 447 12.68 11.67 11.53
N PRO A 448 13.89 11.46 10.98
CA PRO A 448 15.10 11.44 11.79
C PRO A 448 15.30 12.80 12.47
N PRO A 449 15.70 12.89 13.75
CA PRO A 449 15.80 14.17 14.48
C PRO A 449 16.67 15.25 13.80
N SER A 450 17.65 14.85 13.00
CA SER A 450 18.50 15.78 12.23
C SER A 450 17.81 16.38 11.00
N ARG A 451 16.59 15.94 10.68
CA ARG A 451 15.82 16.30 9.49
C ARG A 451 14.43 16.88 9.82
N ASP A 452 14.08 17.05 11.10
CA ASP A 452 12.76 17.56 11.54
C ASP A 452 12.37 18.91 10.93
N ALA A 453 13.35 19.75 10.60
CA ALA A 453 13.13 21.06 9.98
C ALA A 453 13.06 21.02 8.44
N VAL A 454 13.26 19.85 7.81
CA VAL A 454 13.29 19.71 6.35
C VAL A 454 11.90 19.31 5.86
N ASN A 455 11.13 20.31 5.41
CA ASN A 455 9.91 20.10 4.65
C ASN A 455 10.02 20.86 3.30
N GLY A 456 10.01 20.13 2.19
CA GLY A 456 10.19 20.68 0.85
C GLY A 456 11.65 20.96 0.51
N SER A 457 11.92 22.08 -0.17
CA SER A 457 13.27 22.42 -0.65
C SER A 457 14.24 22.57 0.54
N PRO A 458 15.25 21.71 0.67
CA PRO A 458 16.31 21.97 1.63
C PRO A 458 17.00 23.26 1.17
N SER A 459 17.00 24.30 2.01
CA SER A 459 17.89 25.42 1.75
C SER A 459 19.31 24.84 1.70
N PRO A 460 20.13 25.15 0.68
CA PRO A 460 21.54 24.82 0.74
C PRO A 460 22.03 25.43 2.04
N ALA A 461 22.54 24.60 2.96
CA ALA A 461 23.15 25.11 4.17
C ALA A 461 24.14 26.22 3.76
N GLY A 462 23.96 27.41 4.34
CA GLY A 462 24.79 28.57 4.03
C GLY A 462 26.26 28.36 4.37
#